data_AF-A0A9D4PHX1-F1
#
_entry.id   AF-A0A9D4PHX1-F1
#
_cell.length_a   1.000
_cell.length_b   1.000
_cell.length_c   1.000
_cell.angle_alpha   90.00
_cell.angle_beta   90.00
_cell.angle_gamma   90.00
#
_symmetry.space_group_name_H-M   'P 1'
#
loop_
_entity.id
_entity.type
_entity.pdbx_description
1 polymer ?
#
loop_
_entity_poly.entity_id
_entity_poly.type
_entity_poly.pdbx_seq_one_letter_code
_entity_poly.pdbx_strand_id
1 'polypeptide(L)'
;MAFTGPRKGRLDVCINKPFKDRLRGLYTDWSSTEDHQLTPMGRIKRASLSQLAGWVAAAWDDISGTLIVRSFKKCGISNALVCTEDCALFEGSDKEISDDDSE
;
A
#
# COMPACT_ATOMS: atom_id res chain seq x y z
N MET A 1 6.98 -9.46 -27.43
CA MET A 1 7.92 -9.20 -26.30
C MET A 1 7.08 -9.04 -25.04
N ALA A 2 7.06 -10.05 -24.17
CA ALA A 2 6.36 -9.95 -22.89
C ALA A 2 7.31 -9.29 -21.88
N PHE A 3 6.96 -8.10 -21.40
CA PHE A 3 7.65 -7.44 -20.30
C PHE A 3 7.51 -8.30 -19.04
N THR A 4 8.50 -9.15 -18.79
CA THR A 4 8.66 -9.84 -17.51
C THR A 4 9.37 -8.88 -16.56
N GLY A 5 8.64 -7.83 -16.14
CA GLY A 5 9.01 -7.11 -14.94
C GLY A 5 9.00 -8.08 -13.73
N PRO A 6 9.79 -7.81 -12.67
CA PRO A 6 9.83 -8.69 -11.50
C PRO A 6 8.42 -8.92 -10.99
N ARG A 7 7.99 -10.18 -10.95
CA ARG A 7 6.66 -10.56 -10.44
C ARG A 7 6.59 -10.13 -8.98
N LYS A 8 5.92 -9.00 -8.73
CA LYS A 8 5.69 -8.48 -7.40
C LYS A 8 4.90 -9.53 -6.60
N GLY A 9 5.40 -9.91 -5.43
CA GLY A 9 4.83 -11.00 -4.65
C GLY A 9 3.38 -10.70 -4.24
N ARG A 10 2.58 -11.74 -3.98
CA ARG A 10 1.19 -11.56 -3.53
C ARG A 10 1.11 -10.72 -2.24
N LEU A 11 2.06 -10.89 -1.32
CA LEU A 11 2.19 -10.04 -0.12
C LEU A 11 2.52 -8.58 -0.46
N ASP A 12 3.34 -8.33 -1.48
CA ASP A 12 3.65 -6.98 -1.89
C ASP A 12 2.41 -6.24 -2.43
N VAL A 13 1.52 -6.96 -3.10
CA VAL A 13 0.26 -6.37 -3.60
C VAL A 13 -0.70 -6.14 -2.47
N CYS A 14 -0.82 -7.08 -1.53
CA CYS A 14 -1.83 -6.98 -0.49
C CYS A 14 -1.42 -6.09 0.69
N ILE A 15 -0.15 -6.00 1.05
CA ILE A 15 0.30 -5.24 2.24
C ILE A 15 1.21 -4.07 1.83
N ASN A 16 2.23 -4.34 1.02
CA ASN A 16 3.24 -3.33 0.71
C ASN A 16 2.68 -2.21 -0.19
N LYS A 17 1.74 -2.52 -1.09
CA LYS A 17 1.06 -1.53 -1.92
C LYS A 17 0.22 -0.56 -1.08
N PRO A 18 -0.79 -1.00 -0.29
CA PRO A 18 -1.57 -0.06 0.52
C PRO A 18 -0.71 0.71 1.53
N PHE A 19 0.30 0.06 2.13
CA PHE A 19 1.28 0.74 2.98
C PHE A 19 1.98 1.91 2.24
N LYS A 20 2.56 1.62 1.06
CA LYS A 20 3.26 2.63 0.26
C LYS A 20 2.35 3.72 -0.25
N ASP A 21 1.12 3.36 -0.62
CA ASP A 21 0.14 4.32 -1.12
C ASP A 21 -0.29 5.28 -0.01
N ARG A 22 -0.53 4.78 1.21
CA ARG A 22 -0.81 5.62 2.39
C ARG A 22 0.37 6.49 2.78
N LEU A 23 1.58 5.94 2.80
CA LEU A 23 2.80 6.71 3.10
C LEU A 23 3.03 7.83 2.07
N ARG A 24 2.75 7.55 0.79
CA ARG A 24 2.83 8.55 -0.28
C ARG A 24 1.79 9.65 -0.10
N GLY A 25 0.55 9.31 0.26
CA GLY A 25 -0.50 10.29 0.57
C GLY A 25 -0.07 11.25 1.69
N LEU A 26 0.38 10.71 2.83
CA LEU A 26 0.87 11.51 3.96
C LEU A 26 2.02 12.44 3.59
N TYR A 27 2.94 11.96 2.75
CA TYR A 27 4.04 12.80 2.24
C TYR A 27 3.53 13.90 1.31
N THR A 28 2.62 13.58 0.39
CA THR A 28 2.04 14.54 -0.55
C THR A 28 1.30 15.64 0.20
N ASP A 29 0.45 15.29 1.16
CA ASP A 29 -0.29 16.24 1.98
C ASP A 29 0.66 17.19 2.70
N TRP A 30 1.70 16.66 3.35
CA TRP A 30 2.71 17.47 4.02
C TRP A 30 3.54 18.33 3.05
N SER A 31 3.83 17.83 1.87
CA SER A 31 4.54 18.60 0.84
C SER A 31 3.68 19.73 0.26
N SER A 32 2.38 19.73 0.50
CA SER A 32 1.44 20.79 0.10
C SER A 32 1.16 21.82 1.21
N THR A 33 1.48 21.53 2.47
CA THR A 33 1.32 22.50 3.59
C THR A 33 2.47 23.51 3.66
N GLU A 34 2.27 24.78 3.98
CA GLU A 34 3.37 25.78 4.01
C GLU A 34 4.34 25.63 5.20
N ASP A 35 4.07 24.74 6.16
CA ASP A 35 4.88 24.56 7.39
C ASP A 35 6.22 23.82 7.19
N HIS A 36 6.58 23.47 5.95
CA HIS A 36 7.84 22.79 5.67
C HIS A 36 8.98 23.78 5.38
N GLN A 37 10.18 23.45 5.86
CA GLN A 37 11.36 24.25 5.56
C GLN A 37 11.78 24.09 4.11
N LEU A 38 12.15 25.19 3.46
CA LEU A 38 12.78 25.17 2.15
C LEU A 38 14.31 25.18 2.27
N THR A 39 14.97 24.55 1.33
CA THR A 39 16.41 24.70 1.09
C THR A 39 16.68 26.08 0.49
N PRO A 40 17.92 26.60 0.56
CA PRO A 40 18.28 27.86 -0.10
C PRO A 40 17.98 27.89 -1.61
N MET A 41 17.87 26.73 -2.26
CA MET A 41 17.49 26.58 -3.67
C MET A 41 15.96 26.47 -3.89
N GLY A 42 15.14 26.74 -2.88
CA GLY A 42 13.67 26.72 -2.99
C GLY A 42 13.04 25.33 -3.03
N ARG A 43 13.79 24.26 -2.77
CA ARG A 43 13.24 22.89 -2.68
C ARG A 43 12.81 22.56 -1.26
N ILE A 44 11.72 21.82 -1.10
CA ILE A 44 11.28 21.30 0.20
C ILE A 44 12.42 20.49 0.85
N LYS A 45 12.78 20.81 2.09
CA LYS A 45 13.76 20.05 2.87
C LYS A 45 13.20 18.67 3.20
N ARG A 46 14.09 17.71 3.46
CA ARG A 46 13.68 16.39 3.94
C ARG A 46 12.90 16.51 5.26
N ALA A 47 11.80 15.78 5.38
CA ALA A 47 11.07 15.63 6.63
C ALA A 47 11.99 15.10 7.74
N SER A 48 11.71 15.47 8.99
CA SER A 48 12.45 14.95 10.14
C SER A 48 12.22 13.45 10.31
N LEU A 49 13.17 12.73 10.94
CA LEU A 49 12.99 11.31 11.24
C LEU A 49 11.79 11.04 12.14
N SER A 50 11.50 11.92 13.09
CA SER A 50 10.32 11.82 13.96
C SER A 50 9.03 11.88 13.15
N GLN A 51 8.95 12.79 12.18
CA GLN A 51 7.78 12.95 11.34
C GLN A 51 7.60 11.76 10.39
N LEU A 52 8.69 11.28 9.80
CA LEU A 52 8.69 10.07 8.98
C LEU A 52 8.24 8.84 9.80
N ALA A 53 8.74 8.68 11.02
CA ALA A 53 8.33 7.59 11.91
C ALA A 53 6.84 7.67 12.25
N GLY A 54 6.32 8.88 12.49
CA GLY A 54 4.88 9.11 12.66
C GLY A 54 4.05 8.67 11.46
N TRP A 55 4.51 8.97 10.23
CA TRP A 55 3.83 8.51 9.02
C TRP A 55 3.91 7.00 8.82
N VAL A 56 5.04 6.38 9.15
CA VAL A 56 5.17 4.92 9.10
C VAL A 56 4.20 4.26 10.07
N ALA A 57 4.09 4.76 11.30
CA ALA A 57 3.12 4.26 12.27
C ALA A 57 1.69 4.42 11.77
N ALA A 58 1.31 5.63 11.33
CA ALA A 58 -0.03 5.90 10.80
C ALA A 58 -0.38 5.06 9.56
N ALA A 59 0.60 4.78 8.70
CA ALA A 59 0.41 3.92 7.54
C ALA A 59 0.20 2.45 7.92
N TRP A 60 0.79 1.99 9.03
CA TRP A 60 0.55 0.65 9.55
C TRP A 60 -0.80 0.53 10.25
N ASP A 61 -1.19 1.53 11.03
CA ASP A 61 -2.48 1.53 11.75
C ASP A 61 -3.69 1.51 10.79
N ASP A 62 -3.52 2.05 9.58
CA ASP A 62 -4.54 2.02 8.53
C ASP A 62 -4.76 0.62 7.92
N ILE A 63 -3.77 -0.26 8.04
CA ILE A 63 -3.84 -1.61 7.50
C ILE A 63 -4.48 -2.51 8.55
N SER A 64 -5.73 -2.90 8.29
CA SER A 64 -6.45 -3.79 9.22
C SER A 64 -5.71 -5.13 9.40
N GLY A 65 -5.63 -5.61 10.64
CA GLY A 65 -5.05 -6.91 10.95
C GLY A 65 -5.74 -8.07 10.21
N THR A 66 -7.05 -7.94 9.92
CA THR A 66 -7.80 -8.90 9.12
C THR A 66 -7.32 -8.95 7.67
N LEU A 67 -6.94 -7.81 7.08
CA LEU A 67 -6.34 -7.74 5.75
C LEU A 67 -4.97 -8.44 5.76
N ILE A 68 -4.15 -8.23 6.79
CA ILE A 68 -2.85 -8.89 6.93
C ILE A 68 -3.04 -10.42 6.96
N VAL A 69 -3.90 -10.93 7.84
CA VAL A 69 -4.20 -12.37 7.95
C VAL A 69 -4.72 -12.94 6.63
N ARG A 70 -5.67 -12.27 5.97
CA ARG A 70 -6.20 -12.69 4.66
C ARG A 70 -5.12 -12.74 3.59
N SER A 71 -4.20 -11.79 3.62
CA SER A 71 -3.08 -11.72 2.67
C SER A 71 -2.13 -12.90 2.83
N PHE A 72 -1.78 -13.26 4.08
CA PHE A 72 -0.95 -14.43 4.37
C PHE A 72 -1.64 -15.74 3.94
N LYS A 73 -2.93 -15.92 4.29
CA LYS A 73 -3.72 -17.08 3.83
C LYS A 73 -3.78 -17.16 2.29
N LYS A 74 -4.05 -16.05 1.58
CA LYS A 74 -4.05 -15.99 0.11
C LYS A 74 -2.69 -16.32 -0.52
N CYS A 75 -1.60 -16.19 0.25
CA CYS A 75 -0.27 -16.58 -0.19
C CYS A 75 0.07 -18.05 0.11
N GLY A 76 -0.83 -18.81 0.72
CA GLY A 76 -0.58 -20.17 1.21
C GLY A 76 0.32 -20.20 2.46
N ILE A 77 0.43 -19.07 3.17
CA ILE A 77 1.20 -18.95 4.40
C ILE A 77 0.19 -18.98 5.54
N SER A 78 -0.02 -20.17 6.10
CA SER A 78 -0.90 -20.42 7.24
C SER A 78 -0.11 -21.00 8.40
N ASN A 79 -0.51 -20.71 9.63
CA ASN A 79 0.03 -21.38 10.82
C ASN A 79 -0.50 -22.82 10.98
N ALA A 80 -1.47 -23.23 10.16
CA ALA A 80 -2.02 -24.58 10.20
C ALA A 80 -1.14 -25.55 9.39
N LEU A 81 -0.72 -26.65 10.03
CA LEU A 81 -0.04 -27.78 9.38
C LEU A 81 -0.94 -28.49 8.34
N VAL A 82 -2.27 -28.29 8.43
CA VAL A 82 -3.25 -29.00 7.63
C VAL A 82 -3.95 -28.00 6.69
N CYS A 83 -3.60 -28.10 5.41
CA CYS A 83 -4.10 -27.28 4.31
C CYS A 83 -5.55 -27.65 3.96
N THR A 84 -6.53 -27.22 4.76
CA THR A 84 -7.95 -27.53 4.51
C THR A 84 -8.88 -26.32 4.45
N GLU A 85 -8.38 -25.09 4.59
CA GLU A 85 -9.22 -23.87 4.61
C GLU A 85 -9.12 -22.98 3.36
N ASP A 86 -8.17 -23.23 2.45
CA ASP A 86 -7.79 -22.26 1.40
C ASP A 86 -8.67 -22.30 0.13
N CYS A 87 -9.75 -23.09 0.08
CA CYS A 87 -10.55 -23.29 -1.13
C CYS A 87 -11.72 -22.31 -1.35
N ALA A 88 -12.08 -21.46 -0.37
CA ALA A 88 -13.37 -20.74 -0.40
C ALA A 88 -13.27 -19.19 -0.39
N LEU A 89 -12.19 -18.61 -0.92
CA LEU A 89 -12.02 -17.14 -0.97
C LEU A 89 -11.97 -16.63 -2.41
N PHE A 90 -13.06 -16.83 -3.16
CA PHE A 90 -13.26 -16.15 -4.42
C PHE A 90 -14.71 -15.70 -4.55
N GLU A 91 -15.00 -14.45 -4.17
CA GLU A 91 -16.11 -13.71 -4.76
C GLU A 91 -15.86 -12.19 -4.63
N GLY A 92 -15.63 -11.57 -5.78
CA GLY A 92 -16.05 -10.20 -6.11
C GLY A 92 -15.21 -9.03 -5.58
N SER A 93 -14.30 -8.51 -6.41
CA SER A 93 -14.12 -7.05 -6.57
C SER A 93 -13.29 -6.71 -7.81
N ASP A 94 -13.64 -7.28 -8.96
CA ASP A 94 -13.27 -6.74 -10.27
C ASP A 94 -14.55 -6.13 -10.87
N LYS A 95 -14.89 -4.91 -10.44
CA LYS A 95 -15.81 -4.06 -11.21
C LYS A 95 -14.96 -2.98 -11.86
N GLU A 96 -14.57 -3.32 -13.09
CA GLU A 96 -14.11 -2.42 -14.14
C GLU A 96 -14.95 -1.13 -14.13
N ILE A 97 -14.31 0.01 -13.96
CA ILE A 97 -14.88 1.30 -14.35
C ILE A 97 -14.64 1.39 -15.86
N SER A 98 -15.71 1.19 -16.63
CA SER A 98 -15.71 1.54 -18.05
C SER A 98 -16.02 3.03 -18.12
N ASP A 99 -14.99 3.85 -18.35
CA ASP A 99 -15.14 5.27 -18.70
C ASP A 99 -15.89 5.36 -20.03
N ASP A 100 -17.05 6.01 -20.00
CA ASP A 100 -17.86 6.38 -21.18
C ASP A 100 -17.27 7.64 -21.83
N ASP A 101 -17.29 7.65 -23.16
CA ASP A 101 -16.46 8.41 -24.09
C ASP A 101 -16.74 9.94 -24.13
N SER A 102 -15.81 10.68 -24.74
CA SER A 102 -15.74 12.15 -24.80
C SER A 102 -16.71 12.83 -25.79
N GLU A 103 -16.98 14.11 -25.49
CA GLU A 103 -17.47 15.25 -26.33
C GLU A 103 -18.97 15.40 -26.63
#